data_AF-A0A7C8I0E6-F1
#
_entry.id   AF-A0A7C8I0E6-F1
#
_cell.length_a   1.000
_cell.length_b   1.000
_cell.length_c   1.000
_cell.angle_alpha   90.00
_cell.angle_beta   90.00
_cell.angle_gamma   90.00
#
_symmetry.space_group_name_H-M   'P 1'
#
loop_
_entity.id
_entity.type
_entity.pdbx_description
1 polymer ?
#
loop_
_entity_poly.entity_id
_entity_poly.type
_entity_poly.pdbx_seq_one_letter_code
_entity_poly.pdbx_strand_id
1 'polypeptide(L)'
;MKMAPKFVTVVIFICLSVGAVLTVFASDNDHWPALKGKIVSVDAKRAVVTIKNVQGQQMTFQVLPTSEIKIKSHGLLKWNRDAAFKDLNVGQWITLTYYGSGEVKIARDIKIFLDGKAVSASL
;
A
#
# COMPACT_ATOMS: atom_id res chain seq x y z
N MET A 1 -27.34 -28.22 58.37
CA MET A 1 -27.06 -26.82 58.73
C MET A 1 -26.49 -26.10 57.50
N LYS A 2 -27.10 -24.95 57.13
CA LYS A 2 -26.56 -23.72 56.48
C LYS A 2 -25.03 -23.70 56.24
N MET A 3 -24.42 -23.27 55.13
CA MET A 3 -24.71 -22.30 54.06
C MET A 3 -23.83 -22.61 52.80
N ALA A 4 -24.29 -22.25 51.60
CA ALA A 4 -23.44 -21.94 50.43
C ALA A 4 -23.15 -20.41 50.41
N PRO A 5 -22.33 -19.77 49.52
CA PRO A 5 -21.87 -20.25 48.20
C PRO A 5 -20.50 -19.72 47.63
N LYS A 6 -20.11 -20.27 46.45
CA LYS A 6 -19.34 -19.70 45.30
C LYS A 6 -17.89 -19.21 45.52
N PHE A 7 -16.94 -19.64 44.67
CA PHE A 7 -16.17 -18.75 43.76
C PHE A 7 -15.26 -19.54 42.79
N VAL A 8 -15.74 -19.63 41.54
CA VAL A 8 -15.03 -19.46 40.25
C VAL A 8 -13.64 -20.10 40.08
N THR A 9 -13.63 -21.23 39.36
CA THR A 9 -12.50 -21.71 38.58
C THR A 9 -12.19 -20.73 37.44
N VAL A 10 -11.07 -20.01 37.50
CA VAL A 10 -10.51 -19.33 36.32
C VAL A 10 -9.20 -20.01 35.95
N VAL A 11 -9.29 -20.86 34.92
CA VAL A 11 -8.15 -21.33 34.15
C VAL A 11 -7.61 -20.13 33.39
N ILE A 12 -6.57 -19.46 33.90
CA ILE A 12 -5.86 -18.44 33.14
C ILE A 12 -4.92 -19.17 32.18
N PHE A 13 -5.42 -19.32 30.96
CA PHE A 13 -4.69 -19.79 29.80
C PHE A 13 -3.47 -18.88 29.57
N ILE A 14 -2.33 -19.53 29.50
CA ILE A 14 -1.02 -19.02 29.14
C ILE A 14 -1.11 -18.20 27.84
N CYS A 15 -1.08 -16.88 27.94
CA CYS A 15 -0.70 -16.01 26.81
C CYS A 15 0.80 -15.78 26.87
N LEU A 16 1.56 -16.76 26.35
CA LEU A 16 2.90 -16.50 25.84
C LEU A 16 2.75 -15.50 24.69
N SER A 17 2.86 -14.20 24.97
CA SER A 17 3.05 -13.18 23.95
C SER A 17 4.48 -13.29 23.43
N VAL A 18 4.76 -14.35 22.68
CA VAL A 18 5.86 -14.36 21.73
C VAL A 18 5.42 -13.41 20.63
N GLY A 19 5.85 -12.15 20.75
CA GLY A 19 5.80 -11.21 19.64
C GLY A 19 6.68 -11.79 18.53
N ALA A 20 6.07 -12.59 17.66
CA ALA A 20 6.68 -12.99 16.41
C ALA A 20 6.84 -11.73 15.58
N VAL A 21 7.99 -11.07 15.73
CA VAL A 21 8.53 -10.19 14.71
C VAL A 21 8.77 -11.11 13.51
N LEU A 22 7.77 -11.23 12.64
CA LEU A 22 7.90 -11.92 11.37
C LEU A 22 8.87 -11.09 10.52
N THR A 23 10.16 -11.37 10.65
CA THR A 23 11.14 -11.11 9.62
C THR A 23 10.80 -12.02 8.45
N VAL A 24 9.94 -11.54 7.55
CA VAL A 24 9.70 -12.19 6.26
C VAL A 24 10.94 -11.98 5.43
N PHE A 25 11.79 -13.00 5.37
CA PHE A 25 12.87 -13.09 4.40
C PHE A 25 12.27 -13.29 3.01
N ALA A 26 12.72 -12.47 2.07
CA ALA A 26 12.27 -12.44 0.68
C ALA A 26 12.52 -13.79 0.01
N SER A 27 11.45 -14.42 -0.45
CA SER A 27 11.47 -15.48 -1.46
C SER A 27 11.31 -14.80 -2.83
N ASP A 28 12.01 -15.28 -3.85
CA ASP A 28 12.14 -14.72 -5.21
C ASP A 28 10.85 -14.49 -6.02
N ASN A 29 9.67 -14.51 -5.38
CA ASN A 29 8.42 -13.94 -5.85
C ASN A 29 8.08 -12.70 -5.03
N ASP A 30 8.70 -11.59 -5.44
CA ASP A 30 8.58 -10.23 -4.91
C ASP A 30 7.12 -9.70 -4.91
N HIS A 31 6.29 -10.17 -3.97
CA HIS A 31 4.95 -9.61 -3.72
C HIS A 31 5.08 -8.33 -2.88
N TRP A 32 5.66 -7.28 -3.48
CA TRP A 32 5.71 -5.98 -2.83
C TRP A 32 4.31 -5.51 -2.45
N PRO A 33 4.13 -4.93 -1.25
CA PRO A 33 2.86 -4.35 -0.84
C PRO A 33 2.30 -3.41 -1.92
N ALA A 34 1.02 -3.59 -2.25
CA ALA A 34 0.34 -2.79 -3.25
C ALA A 34 -0.73 -1.89 -2.62
N LEU A 35 -0.75 -0.64 -3.04
CA LEU A 35 -1.74 0.36 -2.69
C LEU A 35 -2.55 0.76 -3.91
N LYS A 36 -3.87 0.80 -3.78
CA LYS A 36 -4.76 1.43 -4.75
C LYS A 36 -5.33 2.70 -4.16
N GLY A 37 -5.26 3.80 -4.90
CA GLY A 37 -5.76 5.08 -4.40
C GLY A 37 -5.65 6.22 -5.40
N LYS A 38 -6.09 7.39 -4.94
CA LYS A 38 -6.08 8.64 -5.68
C LYS A 38 -4.93 9.52 -5.21
N ILE A 39 -4.17 10.10 -6.13
CA ILE A 39 -3.14 11.09 -5.81
C ILE A 39 -3.82 12.34 -5.28
N VAL A 40 -3.43 12.77 -4.08
CA VAL A 40 -3.94 13.98 -3.42
C VAL A 40 -2.89 15.09 -3.31
N SER A 41 -1.61 14.74 -3.40
CA SER A 41 -0.50 15.70 -3.43
C SER A 41 0.69 15.15 -4.22
N VAL A 42 1.40 16.03 -4.89
CA VAL A 42 2.66 15.76 -5.60
C VAL A 42 3.64 16.89 -5.24
N ASP A 43 4.76 16.54 -4.59
CA ASP A 43 5.87 17.44 -4.33
C ASP A 43 7.02 17.07 -5.27
N ALA A 44 7.16 17.83 -6.35
CA ALA A 44 8.21 17.64 -7.34
C ALA A 44 9.61 17.98 -6.84
N LYS A 45 9.75 18.86 -5.83
CA LYS A 45 11.05 19.22 -5.28
C LYS A 45 11.64 18.08 -4.45
N ARG A 46 10.77 17.35 -3.74
CA ARG A 46 11.16 16.22 -2.89
C ARG A 46 10.96 14.86 -3.56
N ALA A 47 10.39 14.83 -4.77
CA ALA A 47 9.96 13.62 -5.47
C ALA A 47 9.04 12.76 -4.59
N VAL A 48 8.05 13.39 -3.98
CA VAL A 48 7.12 12.75 -3.03
C VAL A 48 5.70 12.80 -3.57
N VAL A 49 4.96 11.71 -3.41
CA VAL A 49 3.52 11.65 -3.70
C VAL A 49 2.72 11.21 -2.49
N THR A 50 1.57 11.84 -2.28
CA THR A 50 0.61 11.41 -1.26
C THR A 50 -0.62 10.84 -1.93
N ILE A 51 -1.02 9.65 -1.48
CA ILE A 51 -2.10 8.86 -2.04
C ILE A 51 -3.15 8.62 -0.95
N LYS A 52 -4.40 8.92 -1.26
CA LYS A 52 -5.56 8.54 -0.45
C LYS A 52 -6.12 7.23 -0.97
N ASN A 53 -6.11 6.19 -0.15
CA ASN A 53 -6.65 4.89 -0.51
C ASN A 53 -8.19 4.87 -0.47
N VAL A 54 -8.79 3.76 -0.92
CA VAL A 54 -10.24 3.58 -0.95
C VAL A 54 -10.88 3.54 0.44
N GLN A 55 -10.10 3.19 1.47
CA GLN A 55 -10.48 3.25 2.89
C GLN A 55 -10.38 4.66 3.49
N GLY A 56 -9.95 5.64 2.70
CA GLY A 56 -9.81 7.03 3.11
C GLY A 56 -8.50 7.39 3.83
N GLN A 57 -7.60 6.42 4.03
CA GLN A 57 -6.29 6.63 4.66
C GLN A 57 -5.32 7.28 3.67
N GLN A 58 -4.52 8.23 4.15
CA GLN A 58 -3.48 8.87 3.35
C GLN A 58 -2.12 8.26 3.66
N MET A 59 -1.33 8.02 2.62
CA MET A 59 0.04 7.55 2.73
C MET A 59 0.94 8.31 1.76
N THR A 60 2.15 8.56 2.20
CA THR A 60 3.17 9.30 1.45
C THR A 60 4.27 8.35 0.99
N PHE A 61 4.72 8.53 -0.25
CA PHE A 61 5.71 7.70 -0.91
C PHE A 61 6.77 8.58 -1.56
N GLN A 62 8.04 8.25 -1.33
CA GLN A 62 9.15 8.79 -2.10
C GLN A 62 9.24 8.04 -3.43
N VAL A 63 9.42 8.77 -4.51
CA VAL A 63 9.61 8.23 -5.85
C VAL A 63 11.07 8.46 -6.25
N LEU A 64 11.76 7.38 -6.60
CA LEU A 64 13.17 7.42 -6.99
C LEU A 64 13.31 7.31 -8.50
N PRO A 65 14.48 7.65 -9.07
CA PRO A 65 14.76 7.40 -10.49
C PRO A 65 14.64 5.92 -10.89
N THR A 66 14.80 5.00 -9.93
CA THR A 66 14.62 3.56 -10.13
C THR A 66 13.16 3.10 -10.06
N SER A 67 12.22 3.98 -9.67
CA SER A 67 10.80 3.67 -9.66
C SER A 67 10.26 3.59 -11.09
N GLU A 68 9.57 2.52 -11.43
CA GLU A 68 8.94 2.37 -12.74
C GLU A 68 7.57 3.05 -12.77
N ILE A 69 7.33 3.94 -13.73
CA ILE A 69 6.03 4.61 -13.90
C ILE A 69 5.44 4.19 -15.24
N LYS A 70 4.17 3.80 -15.22
CA LYS A 70 3.44 3.29 -16.38
C LYS A 70 2.09 3.97 -16.49
N ILE A 71 1.70 4.41 -17.68
CA ILE A 71 0.40 5.07 -17.93
C ILE A 71 -0.44 4.25 -18.89
N LYS A 72 -1.71 4.00 -18.54
CA LYS A 72 -2.70 3.42 -19.44
C LYS A 72 -3.68 4.53 -19.85
N SER A 73 -3.67 4.86 -21.13
CA SER A 73 -4.61 5.81 -21.74
C SER A 73 -5.83 5.09 -22.31
N HIS A 74 -6.95 5.80 -22.36
CA HIS A 74 -8.19 5.33 -22.97
C HIS A 74 -7.91 4.83 -24.41
N GLY A 75 -8.39 3.63 -24.73
CA GLY A 75 -8.20 2.99 -26.03
C GLY A 75 -6.84 2.29 -26.24
N LEU A 76 -5.83 2.54 -25.38
CA LEU A 76 -4.57 1.80 -25.45
C LEU A 76 -4.68 0.48 -24.67
N LEU A 77 -4.59 -0.62 -25.43
CA LEU A 77 -4.44 -1.96 -24.86
C LEU A 77 -3.09 -2.14 -24.14
N LYS A 78 -2.13 -1.21 -24.32
CA LYS A 78 -0.77 -1.29 -23.80
C LYS A 78 -0.43 -0.13 -22.87
N TRP A 79 0.43 -0.40 -21.89
CA TRP A 79 1.00 0.59 -20.99
C TRP A 79 2.12 1.36 -21.69
N ASN A 80 2.10 2.69 -21.59
CA ASN A 80 3.27 3.51 -21.89
C ASN A 80 4.29 3.33 -20.75
N ARG A 81 5.53 2.92 -21.07
CA ARG A 81 6.62 2.70 -20.11
C ARG A 81 7.57 3.89 -19.99
N ASP A 82 7.46 4.88 -20.88
CA ASP A 82 8.31 6.08 -20.88
C ASP A 82 7.75 7.19 -19.98
N ALA A 83 6.83 6.85 -19.08
CA ALA A 83 6.24 7.80 -18.15
C ALA A 83 7.24 8.15 -17.04
N ALA A 84 7.18 9.39 -16.59
CA ALA A 84 8.08 9.94 -15.59
C ALA A 84 7.30 10.57 -14.43
N PHE A 85 8.02 10.97 -13.38
CA PHE A 85 7.42 11.57 -12.19
C PHE A 85 6.58 12.82 -12.53
N LYS A 86 7.00 13.61 -13.51
CA LYS A 86 6.28 14.82 -13.98
C LYS A 86 4.88 14.53 -14.53
N ASP A 87 4.60 13.28 -14.91
CA ASP A 87 3.31 12.88 -15.45
C ASP A 87 2.29 12.52 -14.35
N LEU A 88 2.75 12.47 -13.08
CA LEU A 88 1.92 12.31 -11.90
C LEU A 88 1.17 13.60 -11.60
N ASN A 89 -0.15 13.51 -11.54
CA ASN A 89 -1.03 14.65 -11.31
C ASN A 89 -2.02 14.35 -10.19
N VAL A 90 -2.32 15.39 -9.39
CA VAL A 90 -3.38 15.33 -8.40
C VAL A 90 -4.70 14.95 -9.08
N GLY A 91 -5.43 14.02 -8.47
CA GLY A 91 -6.69 13.52 -9.01
C GLY A 91 -6.59 12.18 -9.74
N GLN A 92 -5.39 11.77 -10.17
CA GLN A 92 -5.20 10.51 -10.87
C GLN A 92 -5.41 9.32 -9.93
N TRP A 93 -6.04 8.27 -10.45
CA TRP A 93 -6.13 6.98 -9.78
C TRP A 93 -4.96 6.11 -10.19
N ILE A 94 -4.29 5.52 -9.20
CA ILE A 94 -3.10 4.71 -9.41
C ILE A 94 -3.14 3.40 -8.62
N THR A 95 -2.39 2.42 -9.10
CA THR A 95 -1.91 1.29 -8.31
C THR A 95 -0.42 1.43 -8.11
N LEU A 96 0.03 1.44 -6.87
CA LEU A 96 1.42 1.64 -6.49
C LEU A 96 1.92 0.42 -5.71
N THR A 97 3.03 -0.18 -6.12
CA THR A 97 3.79 -1.13 -5.29
C THR A 97 4.90 -0.38 -4.58
N TYR A 98 5.25 -0.79 -3.36
CA TYR A 98 6.28 -0.10 -2.58
C TYR A 98 7.06 -1.04 -1.68
N TYR A 99 8.17 -0.53 -1.19
CA TYR A 99 8.94 -1.12 -0.11
C TYR A 99 9.20 -0.10 1.00
N GLY A 100 9.66 -0.60 2.16
CA GLY A 100 9.82 0.21 3.37
C GLY A 100 8.64 0.13 4.33
N SER A 101 8.81 0.71 5.51
CA SER A 101 7.85 0.65 6.62
C SER A 101 7.83 1.98 7.39
N GLY A 102 6.76 2.21 8.17
CA GLY A 102 6.61 3.44 8.94
C GLY A 102 6.53 4.68 8.05
N GLU A 103 7.36 5.68 8.32
CA GLU A 103 7.39 6.95 7.56
C GLU A 103 8.16 6.86 6.24
N VAL A 104 9.06 5.87 6.11
CA VAL A 104 9.88 5.69 4.91
C VAL A 104 9.24 4.64 4.02
N LYS A 105 8.49 5.09 3.03
CA LYS A 105 7.94 4.23 1.97
C LYS A 105 8.45 4.72 0.62
N ILE A 106 8.99 3.79 -0.17
CA ILE A 106 9.56 4.09 -1.48
C ILE A 106 8.73 3.37 -2.54
N ALA A 107 8.27 4.13 -3.53
CA ALA A 107 7.54 3.61 -4.66
C ALA A 107 8.44 2.71 -5.51
N ARG A 108 7.99 1.50 -5.83
CA ARG A 108 8.65 0.60 -6.78
C ARG A 108 8.04 0.74 -8.16
N ASP A 109 6.73 0.45 -8.28
CA ASP A 109 5.98 0.60 -9.52
C ASP A 109 4.77 1.52 -9.31
N ILE A 110 4.51 2.42 -10.25
CA ILE A 110 3.33 3.27 -10.27
C ILE A 110 2.59 3.07 -11.59
N LYS A 111 1.34 2.59 -11.50
CA LYS A 111 0.46 2.36 -12.66
C LYS A 111 -0.69 3.37 -12.63
N ILE A 112 -0.76 4.25 -13.62
CA ILE A 112 -1.76 5.32 -13.73
C ILE A 112 -2.93 4.93 -14.65
N PHE A 113 -4.15 5.18 -14.18
CA PHE A 113 -5.39 4.97 -14.93
C PHE A 113 -6.07 6.31 -15.21
N LEU A 114 -6.09 6.73 -16.49
CA LEU A 114 -6.61 8.05 -16.88
C LEU A 114 -8.15 8.16 -16.81
N ASP A 115 -8.88 7.04 -16.75
CA ASP A 115 -10.36 7.01 -16.71
C ASP A 115 -10.96 6.91 -15.29
N GLY A 116 -10.18 7.21 -14.26
CA GLY A 116 -10.65 7.33 -12.87
C GLY A 116 -11.16 6.05 -12.20
N LYS A 117 -11.24 4.93 -12.92
CA LYS A 117 -11.47 3.60 -12.35
C LYS A 117 -10.17 2.82 -12.41
N ALA A 118 -9.68 2.36 -11.25
CA ALA A 118 -8.68 1.32 -11.22
C ALA A 118 -9.22 0.14 -12.05
N VAL A 119 -8.52 -0.25 -13.12
CA VAL A 119 -8.91 -1.42 -13.89
C VAL A 119 -8.78 -2.59 -12.94
N SER A 120 -9.93 -3.12 -12.48
CA SER A 120 -9.97 -4.29 -11.64
C SER A 120 -9.36 -5.42 -12.46
N ALA A 121 -8.11 -5.78 -12.16
CA ALA A 121 -7.56 -7.05 -12.60
C ALA A 121 -8.29 -8.13 -11.79
N SER A 122 -9.46 -8.52 -12.29
CA SER A 122 -10.14 -9.74 -11.88
C SER A 122 -9.39 -10.89 -12.55
N LEU A 123 -8.74 -11.74 -11.75
CA LEU A 123 -8.49 -13.14 -12.08
C LEU A 123 -9.47 -13.96 -11.25
#